data_AF-A0A8S3YQI1-F1
#
_entry.id   AF-A0A8S3YQI1-F1
#
_cell.length_a   1.000
_cell.length_b   1.000
_cell.length_c   1.000
_cell.angle_alpha   90.00
_cell.angle_beta   90.00
_cell.angle_gamma   90.00
#
_symmetry.space_group_name_H-M   'P 1'
#
loop_
_entity.id
_entity.type
_entity.pdbx_description
1 polymer ?
#
loop_
_entity_poly.entity_id
_entity_poly.type
_entity_poly.pdbx_seq_one_letter_code
_entity_poly.pdbx_strand_id
1 'polypeptide(L)'
;MKKHQVDKYRGYYNLREKVDVSIGLWRVCEGTDYSDITDCTVIPDVTPYFVVCQAMLCLSLIFTVFSLVFGLYENCATRYDMEDGNEVRTKRPEMNAVMAGLFGLIGVCMYGTSIIEAARKDEGAVHWAFPVTAASVTGVIVCGILMAIANPIHT
;
A
#
# COMPACT_ATOMS: atom_id res chain seq x y z
N MET A 1 -19.65 -12.42 -6.73
CA MET A 1 -19.21 -11.59 -5.59
C MET A 1 -20.36 -10.68 -5.20
N LYS A 2 -20.80 -10.68 -3.93
CA LYS A 2 -21.85 -9.76 -3.46
C LYS A 2 -21.22 -8.38 -3.27
N LYS A 3 -21.76 -7.35 -3.92
CA LYS A 3 -21.28 -5.97 -3.81
C LYS A 3 -21.88 -5.30 -2.57
N HIS A 4 -21.14 -4.41 -1.93
CA HIS A 4 -21.68 -3.62 -0.82
C HIS A 4 -22.58 -2.53 -1.41
N GLN A 5 -23.88 -2.73 -1.29
CA GLN A 5 -24.89 -1.82 -1.83
C GLN A 5 -25.53 -1.05 -0.69
N VAL A 6 -25.51 0.28 -0.80
CA VAL A 6 -26.16 1.17 0.15
C VAL A 6 -27.35 1.81 -0.54
N ASP A 7 -28.50 1.82 0.12
CA ASP A 7 -29.68 2.55 -0.35
C ASP A 7 -29.43 4.05 -0.12
N LYS A 8 -29.33 4.82 -1.21
CA LYS A 8 -29.14 6.27 -1.14
C LYS A 8 -30.27 6.99 -1.86
N TYR A 9 -30.70 8.12 -1.29
CA TYR A 9 -31.67 9.01 -1.91
C TYR A 9 -30.92 10.07 -2.72
N ARG A 10 -31.12 10.10 -4.05
CA ARG A 10 -30.53 11.11 -4.95
C ARG A 10 -31.60 12.12 -5.38
N GLY A 11 -31.46 13.37 -4.94
CA GLY A 11 -32.20 14.54 -5.45
C GLY A 11 -33.71 14.60 -5.16
N TYR A 12 -34.34 15.70 -5.60
CA TYR A 12 -35.72 16.19 -5.34
C TYR A 12 -36.87 15.18 -5.50
N TYR A 13 -36.63 13.98 -6.02
CA TYR A 13 -37.64 12.98 -6.37
C TYR A 13 -37.67 11.74 -5.47
N ASN A 14 -36.86 11.67 -4.39
CA ASN A 14 -36.89 10.58 -3.39
C ASN A 14 -36.85 9.16 -3.99
N LEU A 15 -36.07 8.95 -5.06
CA LEU A 15 -35.83 7.61 -5.60
C LEU A 15 -34.74 6.91 -4.78
N ARG A 16 -35.02 5.67 -4.32
CA ARG A 16 -34.03 4.79 -3.69
C ARG A 16 -33.25 4.08 -4.79
N GLU A 17 -31.99 4.43 -4.95
CA GLU A 17 -31.05 3.67 -5.78
C GLU A 17 -30.08 2.89 -4.91
N LYS A 18 -29.80 1.65 -5.34
CA LYS A 18 -28.73 0.84 -4.75
C LYS A 18 -27.43 1.26 -5.44
N VAL A 19 -26.53 1.86 -4.68
CA VAL A 19 -25.23 2.32 -5.18
C VAL A 19 -24.14 1.40 -4.67
N ASP A 20 -23.22 1.01 -5.55
CA ASP A 20 -22.04 0.24 -5.16
C ASP A 20 -21.03 1.20 -4.52
N VAL A 21 -20.56 0.85 -3.32
CA VAL A 21 -19.60 1.67 -2.58
C VAL A 21 -18.25 0.97 -2.55
N SER A 22 -17.22 1.65 -3.05
CA SER A 22 -15.83 1.20 -2.95
C SER A 22 -15.10 2.04 -1.90
N ILE A 23 -14.65 1.38 -0.85
CA ILE A 23 -13.98 2.02 0.29
C ILE A 23 -12.47 1.84 0.12
N GLY A 24 -11.79 2.91 -0.23
CA GLY A 24 -10.33 3.00 -0.18
C GLY A 24 -9.84 3.48 1.18
N LEU A 25 -8.52 3.46 1.37
CA LEU A 25 -7.90 3.96 2.60
C LEU A 25 -8.02 5.48 2.75
N TRP A 26 -8.04 6.21 1.63
CA TRP A 26 -7.99 7.67 1.59
C TRP A 26 -9.31 8.32 1.16
N ARG A 27 -10.10 7.60 0.36
CA ARG A 27 -11.34 8.10 -0.23
C ARG A 27 -12.35 6.97 -0.32
N VAL A 28 -13.62 7.35 -0.22
CA VAL A 28 -14.75 6.48 -0.52
C VAL A 28 -15.32 6.95 -1.85
N CYS A 29 -15.54 5.99 -2.74
CA CYS A 29 -16.05 6.26 -4.07
C CYS A 29 -17.35 5.49 -4.27
N GLU A 30 -18.35 6.20 -4.74
CA GLU A 30 -19.68 5.67 -5.04
C GLU A 30 -19.89 5.63 -6.56
N GLY A 31 -20.49 4.53 -7.04
CA GLY A 31 -20.81 4.36 -8.45
C GLY A 31 -21.96 3.39 -8.65
N THR A 32 -22.64 3.51 -9.79
CA THR A 32 -23.66 2.56 -10.24
C THR A 32 -23.04 1.31 -10.88
N ASP A 33 -21.81 1.43 -11.39
CA ASP A 33 -20.97 0.32 -11.86
C ASP A 33 -19.47 0.67 -11.78
N TYR A 34 -18.58 -0.32 -11.88
CA TYR A 34 -17.10 -0.14 -11.81
C TYR A 34 -16.54 0.85 -12.84
N SER A 35 -17.25 1.06 -13.96
CA SER A 35 -16.87 2.00 -15.03
C SER A 35 -17.39 3.42 -14.80
N ASP A 36 -18.30 3.62 -13.83
CA ASP A 36 -18.99 4.89 -13.60
C ASP A 36 -18.91 5.28 -12.12
N ILE A 37 -17.67 5.50 -11.67
CA ILE A 37 -17.36 6.05 -10.35
C ILE A 37 -17.49 7.57 -10.45
N THR A 38 -18.67 8.08 -10.11
CA THR A 38 -18.98 9.51 -10.32
C THR A 38 -18.67 10.38 -9.10
N ASP A 39 -18.75 9.82 -7.88
CA ASP A 39 -18.66 10.61 -6.65
C ASP A 39 -17.63 10.01 -5.68
N CYS A 40 -16.43 10.59 -5.63
CA CYS A 40 -15.42 10.25 -4.64
C CYS A 40 -15.31 11.35 -3.58
N THR A 41 -15.54 10.99 -2.33
CA THR A 41 -15.45 11.89 -1.19
C THR A 41 -14.32 11.47 -0.25
N VAL A 42 -13.79 12.45 0.50
CA VAL A 42 -12.86 12.19 1.61
C VAL A 42 -13.68 11.59 2.75
N ILE A 43 -13.11 10.59 3.43
CA ILE A 43 -13.77 9.94 4.57
C ILE A 43 -14.01 11.00 5.66
N PRO A 44 -15.28 11.34 5.98
CA PRO A 44 -15.59 12.45 6.88
C PRO A 44 -15.20 12.15 8.34
N ASP A 45 -15.19 10.88 8.74
CA ASP A 45 -14.78 10.43 10.08
C ASP A 45 -13.71 9.34 9.96
N VAL A 46 -12.45 9.76 9.80
CA VAL A 46 -11.32 8.82 9.78
C VAL A 46 -11.08 8.32 11.21
N THR A 47 -11.37 7.05 11.47
CA THR A 47 -11.05 6.47 12.78
C THR A 47 -9.53 6.51 13.00
N PRO A 48 -9.06 6.63 14.27
CA PRO A 48 -7.62 6.65 14.56
C PRO A 48 -6.87 5.45 13.95
N TYR A 49 -7.57 4.33 13.82
CA TYR A 49 -7.09 3.13 13.17
C TYR A 49 -6.70 3.34 11.70
N PHE A 50 -7.55 3.99 10.92
CA PHE A 50 -7.28 4.28 9.51
C PHE A 50 -6.10 5.25 9.34
N VAL A 51 -5.95 6.21 10.25
CA VAL A 51 -4.81 7.14 10.25
C VAL A 51 -3.48 6.38 10.46
N VAL A 52 -3.45 5.41 11.37
CA VAL A 52 -2.26 4.58 11.60
C VAL A 52 -1.95 3.73 10.36
N CYS A 53 -2.96 3.10 9.74
CA CYS A 53 -2.77 2.37 8.48
C CYS A 53 -2.18 3.26 7.37
N GLN A 54 -2.71 4.47 7.20
CA GLN A 54 -2.21 5.46 6.25
C GLN A 54 -0.75 5.81 6.54
N ALA A 55 -0.41 6.10 7.80
CA ALA A 55 0.95 6.45 8.19
C ALA A 55 1.94 5.30 7.92
N MET A 56 1.58 4.07 8.25
CA MET A 56 2.43 2.89 8.01
C MET A 56 2.67 2.63 6.53
N LEU A 57 1.64 2.77 5.68
CA LEU A 57 1.78 2.63 4.24
C LEU A 57 2.58 3.80 3.63
N CYS A 58 2.42 5.02 4.14
CA CYS A 58 3.26 6.15 3.74
C CYS A 58 4.73 5.93 4.11
N LEU A 59 5.03 5.46 5.33
CA LEU A 59 6.39 5.11 5.73
C LEU A 59 6.96 4.00 4.84
N SER A 60 6.17 2.97 4.54
CA SER A 60 6.56 1.92 3.59
C SER A 60 6.96 2.48 2.23
N LEU A 61 6.17 3.40 1.67
CA LEU A 61 6.50 4.06 0.40
C LEU A 61 7.78 4.90 0.49
N ILE A 62 7.95 5.69 1.56
CA ILE A 62 9.14 6.52 1.77
C ILE A 62 10.41 5.67 1.80
N PHE A 63 10.42 4.60 2.62
CA PHE A 63 11.58 3.71 2.73
C PHE A 63 11.81 2.92 1.43
N THR A 64 10.75 2.55 0.71
CA THR A 64 10.87 1.91 -0.61
C THR A 64 11.55 2.85 -1.60
N VAL A 65 11.15 4.12 -1.66
CA VAL A 65 11.76 5.13 -2.52
C VAL A 65 13.23 5.33 -2.16
N PHE A 66 13.57 5.46 -0.87
CA PHE A 66 14.97 5.58 -0.45
C PHE A 66 15.78 4.34 -0.83
N SER A 67 15.24 3.14 -0.63
CA SER A 67 15.90 1.89 -1.03
C SER A 67 16.14 1.83 -2.54
N LEU A 68 15.16 2.21 -3.35
CA LEU A 68 15.30 2.27 -4.81
C LEU A 68 16.34 3.30 -5.25
N VAL A 69 16.32 4.50 -4.66
CA VAL A 69 17.28 5.56 -4.98
C VAL A 69 18.70 5.13 -4.60
N PHE A 70 18.90 4.54 -3.42
CA PHE A 70 20.22 4.04 -3.01
C PHE A 70 20.65 2.83 -3.80
N GLY A 71 19.75 1.88 -4.10
CA GLY A 71 20.07 0.73 -4.95
C GLY A 71 20.41 1.13 -6.38
N LEU A 72 19.72 2.14 -6.95
CA LEU A 72 20.06 2.70 -8.26
C LEU A 72 21.40 3.43 -8.19
N TYR A 73 21.61 4.25 -7.15
CA TYR A 73 22.85 4.96 -6.94
C TYR A 73 24.03 4.00 -6.83
N GLU A 74 23.92 2.92 -6.04
CA GLU A 74 24.98 1.92 -5.91
C GLU A 74 25.23 1.16 -7.22
N ASN A 75 24.18 0.77 -7.95
CA ASN A 75 24.33 0.13 -9.26
C ASN A 75 24.95 1.05 -10.32
N CYS A 76 24.66 2.36 -10.27
CA CYS A 76 25.28 3.34 -11.16
C CYS A 76 26.71 3.65 -10.73
N ALA A 77 26.95 3.92 -9.44
CA ALA A 77 28.26 4.27 -8.90
C ALA A 77 29.26 3.13 -9.04
N THR A 78 28.87 1.87 -8.77
CA THR A 78 29.75 0.70 -9.01
C THR A 78 30.22 0.57 -10.46
N ARG A 79 29.50 1.12 -11.45
CA ARG A 79 29.98 1.18 -12.83
C ARG A 79 31.04 2.26 -13.07
N TYR A 80 31.05 3.33 -12.28
CA TYR A 80 32.02 4.43 -12.40
C TYR A 80 33.22 4.27 -11.46
N ASP A 81 33.03 3.65 -10.28
CA ASP A 81 34.08 3.44 -9.27
C ASP A 81 35.08 2.33 -9.60
N MET A 82 34.86 1.57 -10.68
CA MET A 82 35.88 0.67 -11.24
C MET A 82 37.18 1.44 -11.58
N GLU A 83 37.13 2.76 -11.73
CA GLU A 83 38.27 3.60 -12.12
C GLU A 83 38.98 4.30 -10.94
N ASP A 84 38.34 4.56 -9.79
CA ASP A 84 38.87 5.51 -8.79
C ASP A 84 39.28 4.93 -7.41
N GLY A 85 39.10 3.63 -7.16
CA GLY A 85 39.74 2.93 -6.03
C GLY A 85 39.40 3.44 -4.63
N ASN A 86 38.39 4.30 -4.49
CA ASN A 86 37.94 4.82 -3.20
C ASN A 86 36.75 3.98 -2.73
N GLU A 87 36.87 3.34 -1.56
CA GLU A 87 35.77 2.59 -0.96
C GLU A 87 34.64 3.53 -0.56
N VAL A 88 33.66 3.71 -1.44
CA VAL A 88 32.45 4.48 -1.14
C VAL A 88 31.67 3.73 -0.05
N ARG A 89 31.46 4.41 1.09
CA ARG A 89 30.54 3.97 2.16
C ARG A 89 29.21 3.49 1.55
N THR A 90 29.00 2.19 1.51
CA THR A 90 27.76 1.57 1.00
C THR A 90 26.57 2.03 1.85
N LYS A 91 25.55 2.57 1.19
CA LYS A 91 24.33 3.11 1.82
C LYS A 91 23.27 2.03 1.94
N ARG A 92 23.55 0.92 2.63
CA ARG A 92 22.65 -0.17 3.06
C ARG A 92 21.19 -0.13 2.50
N PRO A 93 20.97 -0.24 1.17
CA PRO A 93 19.64 -0.17 0.58
C PRO A 93 18.76 -1.35 1.01
N GLU A 94 19.37 -2.48 1.34
CA GLU A 94 18.73 -3.70 1.83
C GLU A 94 17.98 -3.47 3.15
N MET A 95 18.59 -2.74 4.10
CA MET A 95 17.95 -2.47 5.38
C MET A 95 16.74 -1.55 5.22
N ASN A 96 16.82 -0.59 4.29
CA ASN A 96 15.68 0.26 3.94
C ASN A 96 14.54 -0.53 3.27
N ALA A 97 14.86 -1.49 2.38
CA ALA A 97 13.86 -2.37 1.78
C ALA A 97 13.14 -3.24 2.82
N VAL A 98 13.90 -3.82 3.76
CA VAL A 98 13.32 -4.64 4.84
C VAL A 98 12.42 -3.78 5.74
N MET A 99 12.88 -2.59 6.16
CA MET A 99 12.09 -1.67 6.97
C MET A 99 10.82 -1.20 6.22
N ALA A 100 10.93 -0.87 4.92
CA ALA A 100 9.78 -0.54 4.08
C ALA A 100 8.74 -1.66 4.08
N GLY A 101 9.21 -2.90 3.90
CA GLY A 101 8.38 -4.08 3.92
C GLY A 101 7.69 -4.31 5.27
N LEU A 102 8.40 -4.12 6.38
CA LEU A 102 7.82 -4.26 7.74
C LEU A 102 6.72 -3.24 8.00
N PHE A 103 6.95 -1.96 7.69
CA PHE A 103 5.90 -0.93 7.83
C PHE A 103 4.70 -1.23 6.92
N GLY A 104 4.97 -1.64 5.68
CA GLY A 104 3.91 -2.05 4.75
C GLY A 104 3.09 -3.22 5.26
N LEU A 105 3.76 -4.23 5.85
CA LEU A 105 3.11 -5.43 6.37
C LEU A 105 2.21 -5.09 7.55
N ILE A 106 2.68 -4.22 8.46
CA ILE A 106 1.86 -3.74 9.58
C ILE A 106 0.59 -3.04 9.05
N GLY A 107 0.75 -2.12 8.09
CA GLY A 107 -0.39 -1.41 7.48
C GLY A 107 -1.38 -2.34 6.77
N VAL A 108 -0.89 -3.32 6.00
CA VAL A 108 -1.71 -4.32 5.30
C VAL A 108 -2.42 -5.24 6.28
N CYS A 109 -1.74 -5.75 7.30
CA CYS A 109 -2.34 -6.61 8.32
C CYS A 109 -3.44 -5.87 9.09
N MET A 110 -3.19 -4.62 9.46
CA MET A 110 -4.20 -3.79 10.12
C MET A 110 -5.41 -3.57 9.21
N TYR A 111 -5.24 -3.14 7.97
CA TYR A 111 -6.38 -2.97 7.07
C TYR A 111 -7.10 -4.31 6.77
N GLY A 112 -6.34 -5.42 6.76
CA GLY A 112 -6.85 -6.78 6.58
C GLY A 112 -7.79 -7.23 7.70
N THR A 113 -7.53 -6.88 8.96
CA THR A 113 -8.46 -7.24 10.05
C THR A 113 -9.81 -6.55 9.88
N SER A 114 -9.84 -5.29 9.42
CA SER A 114 -11.08 -4.57 9.11
C SER A 114 -11.86 -5.22 7.98
N ILE A 115 -11.17 -5.70 6.94
CA ILE A 115 -11.79 -6.45 5.83
C ILE A 115 -12.39 -7.76 6.34
N ILE A 116 -11.67 -8.51 7.19
CA ILE A 116 -12.14 -9.77 7.76
C ILE A 116 -13.39 -9.53 8.63
N GLU A 117 -13.39 -8.46 9.42
CA GLU A 117 -14.55 -8.12 10.25
C GLU A 117 -15.77 -7.76 9.39
N ALA A 118 -15.60 -6.97 8.33
CA ALA A 118 -16.67 -6.63 7.38
C ALA A 118 -17.18 -7.89 6.65
N ALA A 119 -16.28 -8.78 6.22
CA ALA A 119 -16.64 -10.04 5.58
C ALA A 119 -17.44 -10.97 6.51
N ARG A 120 -17.12 -11.00 7.82
CA ARG A 120 -17.89 -11.78 8.81
C ARG A 120 -19.32 -11.27 9.00
N LYS A 121 -19.56 -9.98 8.76
CA LYS A 121 -20.89 -9.37 8.84
C LYS A 121 -21.67 -9.47 7.52
N ASP A 122 -21.13 -10.14 6.51
CA ASP A 122 -21.62 -10.13 5.12
C ASP A 122 -21.72 -8.71 4.52
N GLU A 123 -20.95 -7.76 5.08
CA GLU A 123 -20.93 -6.35 4.71
C GLU A 123 -19.87 -6.11 3.62
N GLY A 124 -20.11 -6.63 2.41
CA GLY A 124 -19.32 -6.31 1.22
C GLY A 124 -18.27 -7.34 0.79
N ALA A 125 -17.42 -6.94 -0.16
CA ALA A 125 -16.40 -7.81 -0.77
C ALA A 125 -15.03 -7.12 -0.83
N VAL A 126 -13.97 -7.93 -0.83
CA VAL A 126 -12.59 -7.47 -0.91
C VAL A 126 -12.30 -6.88 -2.30
N HIS A 127 -11.90 -5.62 -2.34
CA HIS A 127 -11.48 -4.97 -3.58
C HIS A 127 -10.08 -5.42 -4.00
N TRP A 128 -9.80 -5.47 -5.31
CA TRP A 128 -8.54 -5.99 -5.88
C TRP A 128 -7.28 -5.23 -5.43
N ALA A 129 -7.44 -3.99 -4.98
CA ALA A 129 -6.35 -3.17 -4.45
C ALA A 129 -5.68 -3.80 -3.21
N PHE A 130 -6.43 -4.55 -2.39
CA PHE A 130 -5.89 -5.21 -1.21
C PHE A 130 -4.89 -6.33 -1.55
N PRO A 131 -5.25 -7.39 -2.32
CA PRO A 131 -4.32 -8.46 -2.65
C PRO A 131 -3.12 -7.95 -3.47
N VAL A 132 -3.29 -6.93 -4.32
CA VAL A 132 -2.17 -6.30 -5.04
C VAL A 132 -1.18 -5.64 -4.06
N THR A 133 -1.68 -4.84 -3.13
CA THR A 133 -0.83 -4.18 -2.11
C THR A 133 -0.13 -5.21 -1.22
N ALA A 134 -0.85 -6.27 -0.80
CA ALA A 134 -0.26 -7.34 -0.01
C ALA A 134 0.89 -8.04 -0.75
N ALA A 135 0.65 -8.43 -2.01
CA ALA A 135 1.68 -9.05 -2.84
C ALA A 135 2.89 -8.13 -3.07
N SER A 136 2.67 -6.82 -3.32
CA SER A 136 3.77 -5.88 -3.50
C SER A 136 4.61 -5.70 -2.24
N VAL A 137 3.98 -5.60 -1.06
CA VAL A 137 4.70 -5.47 0.21
C VAL A 137 5.53 -6.73 0.50
N THR A 138 4.95 -7.92 0.30
CA THR A 138 5.69 -9.18 0.44
C THR A 138 6.86 -9.24 -0.54
N GLY A 139 6.66 -8.81 -1.79
CA GLY A 139 7.72 -8.71 -2.79
C GLY A 139 8.87 -7.82 -2.35
N VAL A 140 8.59 -6.63 -1.79
CA VAL A 140 9.61 -5.72 -1.26
C VAL A 140 10.43 -6.36 -0.14
N ILE A 141 9.79 -7.10 0.78
CA ILE A 141 10.50 -7.84 1.84
C ILE A 141 11.43 -8.89 1.24
N VAL A 142 10.92 -9.71 0.33
CA VAL A 142 11.71 -10.78 -0.32
C VAL A 142 12.89 -10.18 -1.08
N CYS A 143 12.68 -9.10 -1.84
CA CYS A 143 13.77 -8.38 -2.52
C CYS A 143 14.79 -7.84 -1.53
N GLY A 144 14.37 -7.25 -0.40
CA GLY A 144 15.26 -6.78 0.66
C GLY A 144 16.15 -7.90 1.23
N ILE A 145 15.56 -9.06 1.51
CA ILE A 145 16.30 -10.24 2.01
C ILE A 145 17.28 -10.75 0.95
N LEU A 146 16.85 -10.86 -0.31
CA LEU A 146 17.71 -11.31 -1.39
C LEU A 146 18.89 -10.35 -1.61
N MET A 147 18.67 -9.04 -1.54
CA MET A 147 19.75 -8.03 -1.59
C MET A 147 20.73 -8.19 -0.42
N ALA A 148 20.24 -8.45 0.80
CA ALA A 148 21.09 -8.68 1.96
C ALA A 148 21.92 -9.97 1.85
N ILE A 149 21.38 -11.01 1.22
CA ILE A 149 22.11 -12.26 0.96
C ILE A 149 23.16 -12.06 -0.14
N ALA A 150 22.81 -11.32 -1.20
CA ALA A 150 23.69 -11.07 -2.35
C ALA A 150 24.87 -10.14 -2.00
N ASN A 151 24.67 -9.20 -1.07
CA ASN A 151 25.69 -8.31 -0.53
C ASN A 151 25.95 -8.65 0.94
N PRO A 152 26.62 -9.79 1.25
CA PRO A 152 26.92 -10.14 2.62
C PRO A 152 27.80 -9.07 3.24
N ILE A 153 27.44 -8.65 4.45
CA ILE A 153 28.21 -7.69 5.24
C ILE A 153 29.53 -8.35 5.59
N HIS A 154 30.59 -8.06 4.85
CA HIS A 154 31.95 -8.32 5.30
C HIS A 154 32.29 -7.27 6.37
N THR A 155 32.14 -7.66 7.64
CA THR A 155 32.66 -6.93 8.80
C THR A 155 34.17 -7.02 8.90
#